data_AF-A0A0K2RQJ1-F1
#
_entry.id   AF-A0A0K2RQJ1-F1
#
_cell.length_a   1.000
_cell.length_b   1.000
_cell.length_c   1.000
_cell.angle_alpha   90.00
_cell.angle_beta   90.00
_cell.angle_gamma   90.00
#
_symmetry.space_group_name_H-M   'P 1'
#
loop_
_entity.id
_entity.type
_entity.pdbx_description
1 polymer ?
#
loop_
_entity_poly.entity_id
_entity_poly.type
_entity_poly.pdbx_seq_one_letter_code
_entity_poly.pdbx_strand_id
1 'polypeptide(L)'
;MNVDLAPVLDTVPSPEFAPSNKPIGAFKREYGFNPAAVSEHGNAMADGLRDAGVAPVVKHFPGMGRVSLNTDVSANVHDTETTRTDPT
;
A
#
# COMPACT_ATOMS: atom_id res chain seq x y z
N MET A 1 -7.52 -2.41 -21.75
CA MET A 1 -7.71 -2.29 -20.29
C MET A 1 -8.10 -0.85 -20.02
N ASN A 2 -9.15 -0.59 -19.24
CA ASN A 2 -9.61 0.77 -18.89
C ASN A 2 -9.49 1.08 -17.38
N VAL A 3 -9.02 0.09 -16.61
CA VAL A 3 -8.75 0.18 -15.17
C VAL A 3 -7.48 -0.59 -14.86
N ASP A 4 -6.68 -0.07 -13.93
CA ASP A 4 -5.59 -0.79 -13.30
C ASP A 4 -5.80 -0.77 -11.79
N LEU A 5 -5.63 -1.93 -11.14
CA LEU A 5 -5.79 -2.07 -9.69
C LEU A 5 -4.49 -1.64 -8.99
N ALA A 6 -4.07 -0.42 -9.26
CA ALA A 6 -2.85 0.22 -8.79
C ALA A 6 -3.04 1.76 -8.79
N PRO A 7 -2.26 2.53 -8.01
CA PRO A 7 -1.09 2.14 -7.21
C PRO A 7 -1.42 1.51 -5.85
N VAL A 8 -0.42 0.81 -5.28
CA VAL A 8 -0.41 0.46 -3.85
C VAL A 8 0.04 1.68 -3.06
N LEU A 9 -0.80 2.19 -2.16
CA LEU A 9 -0.49 3.31 -1.25
C LEU A 9 -0.32 2.86 0.20
N ASP A 10 -0.07 1.56 0.42
CA ASP A 10 0.20 1.04 1.75
C ASP A 10 1.60 1.48 2.23
N THR A 11 1.65 2.20 3.36
CA THR A 11 2.92 2.61 3.99
C THR A 11 3.46 1.50 4.88
N VAL A 12 4.54 0.85 4.46
CA VAL A 12 5.29 -0.11 5.29
C VAL A 12 6.19 0.68 6.26
N PRO A 13 6.25 0.38 7.57
CA PRO A 13 6.90 1.26 8.54
C PRO A 13 8.42 1.37 8.40
N SER A 14 9.10 0.35 7.86
CA SER A 14 10.54 0.40 7.63
C SER A 14 11.06 -0.70 6.68
N PRO A 15 12.26 -0.54 6.10
CA PRO A 15 12.91 -1.60 5.33
C PRO A 15 13.12 -2.89 6.13
N GLU A 16 13.42 -2.78 7.43
CA GLU A 16 13.65 -3.91 8.32
C GLU A 16 12.36 -4.70 8.59
N PHE A 17 11.22 -4.00 8.65
CA PHE A 17 9.92 -4.63 8.82
C PHE A 17 9.36 -5.21 7.51
N ALA A 18 9.76 -4.70 6.34
CA ALA A 18 9.20 -5.10 5.05
C ALA A 18 9.13 -6.62 4.84
N PRO A 19 10.16 -7.44 5.14
CA PRO A 19 10.07 -8.90 5.00
C PRO A 19 9.01 -9.58 5.91
N SER A 20 8.64 -8.93 7.00
CA SER A 20 7.62 -9.38 7.95
C SER A 20 6.21 -9.00 7.50
N ASN A 21 6.05 -7.90 6.74
CA ASN A 21 4.78 -7.53 6.13
C ASN A 21 4.48 -8.43 4.92
N LYS A 22 3.72 -9.51 5.13
CA LYS A 22 3.45 -10.53 4.11
C LYS A 22 2.66 -10.08 2.88
N PRO A 23 1.71 -9.12 2.93
CA PRO A 23 0.98 -8.71 1.73
C PRO A 23 1.71 -7.68 0.85
N ILE A 24 2.49 -6.76 1.43
CA ILE A 24 3.09 -5.61 0.71
C ILE A 24 4.63 -5.71 0.71
N GLY A 25 5.26 -5.53 1.87
CA GLY A 25 6.70 -5.42 2.04
C GLY A 25 7.49 -6.63 1.56
N ALA A 26 7.00 -7.84 1.83
CA ALA A 26 7.64 -9.08 1.40
C ALA A 26 7.73 -9.20 -0.14
N PHE A 27 6.87 -8.47 -0.86
CA PHE A 27 6.81 -8.41 -2.32
C PHE A 27 7.33 -7.10 -2.91
N LYS A 28 7.87 -6.18 -2.08
CA LYS A 28 8.38 -4.87 -2.51
C LYS A 28 7.34 -4.07 -3.29
N ARG A 29 6.10 -4.05 -2.78
CA ARG A 29 4.95 -3.38 -3.42
C ARG A 29 4.75 -1.95 -2.92
N GLU A 30 5.41 -1.58 -1.84
CA GLU A 30 5.43 -0.24 -1.28
C GLU A 30 6.33 0.70 -2.10
N TYR A 31 5.91 1.96 -2.25
CA TYR A 31 6.74 3.00 -2.87
C TYR A 31 7.75 3.61 -1.90
N GLY A 32 7.61 3.37 -0.61
CA GLY A 32 8.48 3.91 0.42
C GLY A 32 8.01 3.55 1.82
N PHE A 33 8.74 4.06 2.82
CA PHE A 33 8.52 3.73 4.24
C PHE A 33 7.94 4.89 5.05
N ASN A 34 7.46 5.93 4.37
CA ASN A 34 6.75 7.04 4.99
C ASN A 34 5.68 7.59 4.05
N PRO A 35 4.68 8.30 4.59
CA PRO A 35 3.46 8.65 3.83
C PRO A 35 3.73 9.69 2.76
N ALA A 36 4.72 10.56 2.97
CA ALA A 36 5.11 11.56 1.99
C ALA A 36 5.69 10.91 0.73
N ALA A 37 6.65 9.99 0.89
CA ALA A 37 7.26 9.26 -0.23
C ALA A 37 6.24 8.37 -0.96
N VAL A 38 5.38 7.67 -0.21
CA VAL A 38 4.31 6.82 -0.79
C VAL A 38 3.32 7.67 -1.59
N SER A 39 2.90 8.81 -1.04
CA SER A 39 1.98 9.73 -1.72
C SER A 39 2.60 10.35 -2.97
N GLU A 40 3.86 10.77 -2.91
CA GLU A 40 4.56 11.37 -4.05
C GLU A 40 4.61 10.42 -5.25
N HIS A 41 5.17 9.22 -5.06
CA HIS A 41 5.35 8.27 -6.15
C HIS A 41 4.04 7.60 -6.59
N GLY A 42 3.16 7.31 -5.63
CA GLY A 42 1.85 6.75 -5.90
C GLY A 42 0.98 7.70 -6.73
N ASN A 43 0.93 8.98 -6.39
CA ASN A 43 0.19 9.97 -7.19
C ASN A 43 0.79 10.13 -8.59
N ALA A 44 2.12 10.17 -8.71
CA ALA A 44 2.78 10.22 -10.02
C ALA A 44 2.40 9.02 -10.92
N MET A 45 2.32 7.81 -10.36
CA MET A 45 1.86 6.62 -11.09
C MET A 45 0.38 6.73 -11.48
N ALA A 46 -0.48 7.14 -10.54
CA ALA A 46 -1.90 7.31 -10.80
C ALA A 46 -2.19 8.37 -11.88
N ASP A 47 -1.41 9.45 -11.92
CA ASP A 47 -1.52 10.48 -12.95
C ASP A 47 -1.08 9.96 -14.32
N GLY A 48 0.02 9.19 -14.39
CA GLY A 48 0.42 8.52 -15.63
C GLY A 48 -0.63 7.55 -16.17
N LEU A 49 -1.35 6.83 -15.29
CA LEU A 49 -2.48 5.98 -15.70
C LEU A 49 -3.64 6.81 -16.27
N ARG A 50 -3.99 7.92 -15.61
CA ARG A 50 -5.06 8.83 -16.07
C ARG A 50 -4.74 9.43 -17.43
N ASP A 51 -3.50 9.87 -17.64
CA ASP A 51 -3.02 10.40 -18.93
C ASP A 51 -3.11 9.36 -20.06
N ALA A 52 -2.95 8.08 -19.73
CA ALA A 52 -3.11 6.96 -20.66
C ALA A 52 -4.58 6.52 -20.85
N GLY A 53 -5.55 7.18 -20.21
CA GLY A 53 -6.96 6.81 -20.27
C GLY A 53 -7.33 5.55 -19.47
N VAL A 54 -6.52 5.19 -18.47
CA VAL A 54 -6.72 4.04 -17.57
C VAL A 54 -7.07 4.55 -16.17
N ALA A 55 -8.16 4.06 -15.57
CA ALA A 55 -8.55 4.45 -14.22
C ALA A 55 -7.65 3.79 -13.15
N PRO A 56 -6.99 4.56 -12.27
CA PRO A 56 -6.25 4.01 -11.14
C PRO A 56 -7.18 3.63 -9.97
N VAL A 57 -6.78 2.62 -9.20
CA VAL A 57 -7.44 2.22 -7.94
C VAL A 57 -6.39 2.18 -6.83
N VAL A 58 -6.37 3.22 -6.01
CA VAL A 58 -5.52 3.28 -4.82
C VAL A 58 -5.94 2.23 -3.81
N LYS A 59 -4.97 1.55 -3.21
CA LYS A 59 -5.26 0.44 -2.30
C LYS A 59 -4.15 0.21 -1.26
N HIS A 60 -4.46 -0.39 -0.12
CA HIS A 60 -5.76 -0.97 0.29
C HIS A 60 -6.22 -0.24 1.55
N PHE A 61 -7.23 0.63 1.43
CA PHE A 61 -7.68 1.43 2.57
C PHE A 61 -8.19 0.52 3.73
N PRO A 62 -7.86 0.81 5.00
CA PRO A 62 -7.10 1.98 5.49
C PRO A 62 -5.58 1.84 5.42
N GLY A 63 -5.07 0.67 5.04
CA GLY A 63 -3.65 0.37 4.90
C GLY A 63 -3.39 -1.09 5.25
N MET A 64 -2.53 -1.75 4.49
CA MET A 64 -2.03 -3.11 4.78
C MET A 64 -0.54 -3.15 5.14
N GLY A 65 0.11 -1.98 5.28
CA GLY A 65 1.55 -1.89 5.48
C GLY A 65 2.07 -2.37 6.84
N ARG A 66 1.18 -2.55 7.83
CA ARG A 66 1.54 -2.93 9.21
C ARG A 66 1.11 -4.33 9.65
N VAL A 67 0.29 -5.04 8.86
CA VAL A 67 -0.07 -6.43 9.20
C VAL A 67 1.10 -7.38 8.96
N SER A 68 1.24 -8.42 9.80
CA SER A 68 2.30 -9.44 9.67
C SER A 68 1.84 -10.72 8.98
N LEU A 69 0.54 -10.89 8.75
CA LEU A 69 -0.05 -12.03 8.06
C LEU A 69 -0.71 -11.60 6.75
N ASN A 70 -0.80 -12.51 5.79
CA ASN A 70 -1.49 -12.26 4.52
C ASN A 70 -2.94 -12.73 4.62
N THR A 71 -3.89 -11.82 4.38
CA THR A 71 -5.34 -12.08 4.37
C THR A 71 -5.78 -13.07 3.31
N ASP A 72 -5.00 -13.30 2.25
CA ASP A 72 -5.33 -14.27 1.19
C ASP A 72 -5.33 -15.72 1.70
N VAL A 73 -4.51 -16.00 2.73
CA VAL A 73 -4.22 -17.37 3.19
C VAL A 73 -4.36 -17.54 4.71
N SER A 74 -4.68 -16.46 5.43
CA SER A 74 -4.85 -16.45 6.87
C SER A 74 -6.18 -15.79 7.25
N ALA A 75 -6.85 -16.36 8.25
CA ALA A 75 -8.00 -15.74 8.92
C ALA A 75 -7.55 -14.91 10.13
N ASN A 76 -8.43 -14.05 10.64
CA ASN A 76 -8.22 -13.25 11.86
C ASN A 76 -6.93 -12.40 11.83
N VAL A 77 -6.64 -11.80 10.67
CA VAL A 77 -5.57 -10.81 10.53
C VAL A 77 -6.08 -9.47 11.06
N HIS A 78 -5.40 -8.93 12.08
CA HIS A 78 -5.75 -7.66 12.69
C HIS A 78 -4.59 -6.69 12.62
N ASP A 79 -4.87 -5.49 12.14
CA ASP A 79 -4.05 -4.31 12.41
C ASP A 79 -4.56 -3.67 13.71
N THR A 80 -3.69 -3.53 14.70
CA THR A 80 -4.00 -2.90 16.00
C THR A 80 -3.31 -1.55 16.18
N GLU A 81 -2.61 -1.06 15.17
CA GLU A 81 -1.81 0.16 15.22
C GLU A 81 -2.43 1.30 14.42
N THR A 82 -3.00 1.03 13.24
CA THR A 82 -3.61 2.06 12.41
C THR A 82 -4.82 2.69 13.09
N THR A 83 -4.80 4.02 13.21
CA THR A 83 -5.89 4.81 13.78
C THR A 83 -6.41 5.84 12.77
N ARG A 84 -7.55 6.48 13.08
CA ARG A 84 -8.11 7.55 12.26
C ARG A 84 -7.17 8.74 12.07
N THR A 85 -6.30 8.99 13.03
CA THR A 85 -5.36 10.12 13.05
C THR A 85 -3.94 9.70 12.72
N ASP A 86 -3.75 8.47 12.24
CA ASP A 86 -2.45 8.01 11.81
C ASP A 86 -1.97 8.89 10.65
N PRO A 87 -0.73 9.39 10.68
CA PRO A 87 -0.17 10.08 9.53
C PRO A 87 0.08 9.15 8.34
N THR A 88 0.02 7.82 8.53
CA THR A 88 0.16 6.84 7.43
C THR A 88 -0.84 6.99 6.31
#